data_AF-A0A7C1KSA5-F1
#
_entry.id   AF-A0A7C1KSA5-F1
#
_cell.length_a   1.000
_cell.length_b   1.000
_cell.length_c   1.000
_cell.angle_alpha   90.00
_cell.angle_beta   90.00
_cell.angle_gamma   90.00
#
_symmetry.space_group_name_H-M   'P 1'
#
loop_
_entity.id
_entity.type
_entity.pdbx_description
1 polymer ?
#
loop_
_entity_poly.entity_id
_entity_poly.type
_entity_poly.pdbx_seq_one_letter_code
_entity_poly.pdbx_strand_id
1 'polypeptide(L)'
;MKTLENKEYSLAEVVDIGELRLLFEAFSKFSGFTTGLVEQGTNEVIIATGWRDICVKFHRVNPKSAAHCKTSNKQLTTNLKAPGQITLSKCNNGLIDGATPIIVNDIHMANLFSGQIFFEQPDLERFRKQADLFDYDTEAYMKAVQEVPIVSEDDFRTVLHFLSRLSITTISTGLHRIASQEKIKILSGLLPICSSCKKIRDDKGYWNQIEVYIRDHSLAEFSHSICPDCTKKLYPDLDIHKKKSD
;
A
#
# COMPACT_ATOMS: atom_id res chain seq x y z
N MET A 1 -6.11 -9.53 23.31
CA MET A 1 -5.84 -9.17 21.90
C MET A 1 -4.73 -8.15 21.90
N LYS A 2 -3.48 -8.55 21.64
CA LYS A 2 -2.38 -7.59 21.45
C LYS A 2 -2.43 -7.12 19.99
N THR A 3 -2.70 -5.84 19.83
CA THR A 3 -2.67 -5.05 18.60
C THR A 3 -1.33 -5.26 17.90
N LEU A 4 -1.34 -5.48 16.60
CA LEU A 4 -0.12 -5.43 15.79
C LEU A 4 0.46 -4.02 15.94
N GLU A 5 1.65 -3.97 16.51
CA GLU A 5 2.40 -2.78 16.87
C GLU A 5 2.63 -1.89 15.64
N ASN A 6 2.41 -0.58 15.77
CA ASN A 6 3.05 0.60 15.16
C ASN A 6 4.00 0.43 13.94
N LYS A 7 3.70 -0.47 13.01
CA LYS A 7 4.47 -0.70 11.80
C LYS A 7 3.71 -0.08 10.65
N GLU A 8 4.23 1.02 10.13
CA GLU A 8 3.76 1.59 8.88
C GLU A 8 4.19 0.66 7.74
N TYR A 9 3.21 0.18 6.98
CA TYR A 9 3.45 -0.62 5.79
C TYR A 9 3.31 0.28 4.56
N SER A 10 4.26 0.17 3.62
CA SER A 10 4.07 0.73 2.28
C SER A 10 2.97 -0.03 1.54
N LEU A 11 2.38 0.59 0.51
CA LEU A 11 1.30 -0.06 -0.23
C LEU A 11 1.77 -1.35 -0.93
N ALA A 12 3.01 -1.33 -1.44
CA ALA A 12 3.62 -2.46 -2.16
C ALA A 12 3.97 -3.65 -1.25
N GLU A 13 4.16 -3.44 0.06
CA GLU A 13 4.32 -4.54 1.01
C GLU A 13 3.01 -5.28 1.27
N VAL A 14 1.89 -4.54 1.23
CA VAL A 14 0.57 -5.05 1.59
C VAL A 14 -0.12 -5.73 0.42
N VAL A 15 -0.06 -5.13 -0.76
CA VAL A 15 -0.80 -5.55 -1.95
C VAL A 15 0.13 -5.79 -3.12
N ASP A 16 -0.17 -6.81 -3.92
CA ASP A 16 0.44 -6.97 -5.24
C ASP A 16 -0.07 -5.85 -6.17
N ILE A 17 0.80 -4.87 -6.41
CA ILE A 17 0.50 -3.71 -7.26
C ILE A 17 0.19 -4.12 -8.70
N GLY A 18 0.77 -5.22 -9.19
CA GLY A 18 0.50 -5.76 -10.52
C GLY A 18 -0.95 -6.23 -10.65
N GLU A 19 -1.40 -7.05 -9.71
CA GLU A 19 -2.79 -7.54 -9.67
C GLU A 19 -3.80 -6.41 -9.48
N LEU A 20 -3.52 -5.47 -8.57
CA LEU A 20 -4.41 -4.31 -8.37
C LEU A 20 -4.51 -3.44 -9.63
N ARG A 21 -3.40 -3.28 -10.36
CA ARG A 21 -3.38 -2.58 -11.66
C ARG A 21 -4.25 -3.30 -12.68
N LEU A 22 -4.17 -4.62 -12.80
CA LEU A 22 -5.01 -5.39 -13.74
C LEU A 22 -6.51 -5.22 -13.44
N LEU A 23 -6.90 -5.19 -12.16
CA LEU A 23 -8.28 -4.91 -11.77
C LEU A 23 -8.73 -3.51 -12.19
N PHE A 24 -7.86 -2.51 -12.02
CA PHE A 24 -8.14 -1.12 -12.40
C PHE A 24 -8.19 -0.94 -13.92
N GLU A 25 -7.34 -1.63 -14.67
CA GLU A 25 -7.37 -1.66 -16.13
C GLU A 25 -8.67 -2.30 -16.65
N ALA A 26 -9.06 -3.45 -16.10
CA ALA A 26 -10.31 -4.11 -16.43
C ALA A 26 -11.51 -3.21 -16.13
N PHE A 27 -11.53 -2.57 -14.95
CA PHE A 27 -12.55 -1.60 -14.58
C PHE A 27 -12.62 -0.42 -15.55
N SER A 28 -11.49 0.19 -15.89
CA SER A 28 -11.45 1.32 -16.83
C SER A 28 -11.94 0.93 -18.21
N LYS A 29 -11.55 -0.25 -18.70
CA LYS A 29 -11.98 -0.77 -20.00
C LYS A 29 -13.50 -1.04 -20.03
N PHE A 30 -14.06 -1.55 -18.94
CA PHE A 30 -15.48 -1.88 -18.83
C PHE A 30 -16.36 -0.64 -18.65
N SER A 31 -15.99 0.24 -17.72
CA SER A 31 -16.84 1.36 -17.28
C SER A 31 -16.59 2.65 -18.05
N GLY A 32 -15.44 2.78 -18.72
CA GLY A 32 -14.99 4.02 -19.33
C GLY A 32 -14.46 5.06 -18.34
N PHE A 33 -14.48 4.80 -17.04
CA PHE A 33 -13.90 5.70 -16.04
C PHE A 33 -12.40 5.49 -15.90
N THR A 34 -11.67 6.60 -15.75
CA THR A 34 -10.23 6.53 -15.48
C THR A 34 -9.99 6.17 -14.03
N THR A 35 -8.87 5.53 -13.72
CA THR A 35 -8.42 5.38 -12.33
C THR A 35 -7.01 5.92 -12.15
N GLY A 36 -6.73 6.36 -10.93
CA GLY A 36 -5.38 6.70 -10.48
C GLY A 36 -5.23 6.32 -9.02
N LEU A 37 -4.08 5.79 -8.64
CA LEU A 37 -3.73 5.52 -7.24
C LEU A 37 -2.38 6.16 -6.96
N VAL A 38 -2.33 7.06 -5.99
CA VAL A 38 -1.12 7.79 -5.62
C VAL A 38 -0.81 7.48 -4.16
N GLU A 39 0.40 7.01 -3.91
CA GLU A 39 0.83 6.67 -2.54
C GLU A 39 0.94 7.92 -1.67
N GLN A 40 0.44 7.81 -0.45
CA GLN A 40 0.51 8.89 0.53
C GLN A 40 1.94 9.00 1.08
N GLY A 41 2.43 10.23 1.23
CA GLY A 41 3.80 10.52 1.71
C GLY A 41 4.78 10.75 0.55
N THR A 42 4.93 9.79 -0.37
CA THR A 42 5.81 9.91 -1.54
C THR A 42 5.19 10.75 -2.66
N ASN A 43 3.84 10.78 -2.75
CA ASN A 43 3.09 11.30 -3.89
C ASN A 43 3.43 10.59 -5.22
N GLU A 44 3.96 9.37 -5.15
CA GLU A 44 4.25 8.56 -6.32
C GLU A 44 2.95 8.02 -6.94
N VAL A 45 2.85 8.09 -8.27
CA VAL A 45 1.71 7.53 -9.01
C VAL A 45 1.94 6.03 -9.19
N ILE A 46 1.26 5.23 -8.37
CA ILE A 46 1.38 3.77 -8.34
C ILE A 46 0.57 3.13 -9.47
N ILE A 47 -0.62 3.65 -9.76
CA ILE A 47 -1.51 3.16 -10.81
C ILE A 47 -2.09 4.34 -11.58
N ALA A 48 -2.16 4.22 -12.91
CA ALA A 48 -2.86 5.15 -13.78
C ALA A 48 -3.44 4.36 -14.96
N THR A 49 -4.77 4.30 -15.10
CA THR A 49 -5.44 3.50 -16.13
C THR A 49 -6.55 4.29 -16.82
N GLY A 50 -6.69 4.05 -18.13
CA GLY A 50 -7.76 4.64 -18.94
C GLY A 50 -7.67 6.15 -19.16
N TRP A 51 -6.51 6.78 -18.89
CA TRP A 51 -6.37 8.22 -19.04
C TRP A 51 -6.54 8.64 -20.50
N ARG A 52 -7.28 9.74 -20.70
CA ARG A 52 -7.77 10.21 -21.98
C ARG A 52 -6.77 11.09 -22.71
N ASP A 53 -6.87 11.08 -24.03
CA ASP A 53 -6.03 11.84 -24.95
C ASP A 53 -5.96 13.33 -24.62
N ILE A 54 -7.08 13.96 -24.27
CA ILE A 54 -7.11 15.39 -23.88
C ILE A 54 -6.11 15.68 -22.74
N CYS A 55 -5.97 14.75 -21.78
CA CYS A 55 -5.04 14.91 -20.67
C CYS A 55 -3.62 14.46 -21.05
N VAL A 56 -3.46 13.27 -21.62
CA VAL A 56 -2.14 12.65 -21.82
C VAL A 56 -1.39 13.18 -23.03
N LYS A 57 -2.08 13.69 -24.06
CA LYS A 57 -1.45 14.24 -25.26
C LYS A 57 -1.34 15.78 -25.22
N PHE A 58 -2.22 16.45 -24.47
CA PHE A 58 -2.25 17.93 -24.44
C PHE A 58 -1.98 18.50 -23.05
N HIS A 59 -2.90 18.33 -22.08
CA HIS A 59 -2.82 19.04 -20.79
C HIS A 59 -1.59 18.69 -19.94
N ARG A 60 -1.06 17.47 -20.03
CA ARG A 60 0.09 17.03 -19.22
C ARG A 60 1.43 17.14 -19.95
N VAL A 61 1.40 17.30 -21.27
CA VAL A 61 2.61 17.40 -22.11
C VAL A 61 3.09 18.84 -22.18
N ASN A 62 2.18 19.82 -22.26
CA ASN A 62 2.56 21.23 -22.28
C ASN A 62 2.89 21.73 -20.85
N PRO A 63 4.06 22.35 -20.62
CA PRO A 63 4.48 22.76 -19.28
C PRO A 63 3.52 23.71 -18.55
N LYS A 64 2.86 24.62 -19.27
CA LYS A 64 1.96 25.63 -18.68
C LYS A 64 0.66 24.98 -18.18
N SER A 65 0.01 24.19 -19.03
CA SER A 65 -1.20 23.45 -18.64
C SER A 65 -0.91 22.26 -17.73
N ALA A 66 0.31 21.71 -17.73
CA ALA A 66 0.72 20.70 -16.76
C ALA A 66 0.85 21.29 -15.35
N ALA A 67 1.23 22.57 -15.22
CA ALA A 67 1.21 23.27 -13.94
C ALA A 67 -0.21 23.42 -13.37
N HIS A 68 -1.21 23.61 -14.25
CA HIS A 68 -2.62 23.54 -13.86
C HIS A 68 -2.99 22.17 -13.29
N CYS A 69 -2.58 21.07 -13.95
CA CYS A 69 -2.82 19.71 -13.44
C CYS A 69 -2.24 19.51 -12.03
N LYS A 70 -0.99 19.94 -11.80
CA LYS A 70 -0.34 19.83 -10.49
C LYS A 70 -1.09 20.62 -9.41
N THR A 71 -1.53 21.83 -9.75
CA THR A 71 -2.25 22.71 -8.83
C THR A 71 -3.61 22.11 -8.46
N SER A 72 -4.40 21.69 -9.45
CA SER A 72 -5.71 21.09 -9.23
C SER A 72 -5.61 19.76 -8.47
N ASN A 73 -4.64 18.90 -8.77
CA ASN A 73 -4.45 17.64 -8.03
C ASN A 73 -4.11 17.91 -6.56
N LYS A 74 -3.26 18.90 -6.27
CA LYS A 74 -2.95 19.30 -4.89
C LYS A 74 -4.20 19.80 -4.17
N GLN A 75 -5.00 20.66 -4.81
CA GLN A 75 -6.25 21.16 -4.23
C GLN A 75 -7.24 20.03 -3.93
N LEU A 76 -7.36 19.07 -4.85
CA LEU A 76 -8.27 17.93 -4.74
C LEU A 76 -7.93 17.02 -3.55
N THR A 77 -6.65 16.93 -3.16
CA THR A 77 -6.19 16.08 -2.05
C THR A 77 -5.92 16.80 -0.74
N THR A 78 -5.85 18.13 -0.72
CA THR A 78 -5.39 18.92 0.46
C THR A 78 -6.15 18.58 1.75
N ASN A 79 -7.45 18.26 1.65
CA ASN A 79 -8.32 18.03 2.80
C ASN A 79 -8.88 16.61 2.89
N LEU A 80 -8.31 15.64 2.15
CA LEU A 80 -8.73 14.24 2.25
C LEU A 80 -8.15 13.61 3.52
N LYS A 81 -8.94 13.64 4.60
CA LYS A 81 -8.50 13.22 5.94
C LYS A 81 -9.42 12.18 6.59
N ALA A 82 -10.66 12.05 6.10
CA ALA A 82 -11.65 11.16 6.69
C ALA A 82 -11.95 9.95 5.79
N PRO A 83 -12.12 8.74 6.36
CA PRO A 83 -12.56 7.57 5.61
C PRO A 83 -13.87 7.84 4.86
N GLY A 84 -13.93 7.42 3.59
CA GLY A 84 -15.11 7.59 2.74
C GLY A 84 -15.36 9.02 2.25
N GLN A 85 -14.50 9.99 2.60
CA GLN A 85 -14.57 11.34 2.07
C GLN A 85 -14.37 11.34 0.56
N ILE A 86 -15.19 12.11 -0.15
CA ILE A 86 -15.05 12.36 -1.58
C ILE A 86 -14.93 13.86 -1.80
N THR A 87 -13.90 14.27 -2.54
CA THR A 87 -13.79 15.63 -3.06
C THR A 87 -13.91 15.57 -4.57
N LEU A 88 -14.80 16.39 -5.13
CA LEU A 88 -14.97 16.57 -6.57
C LEU A 88 -14.61 18.02 -6.91
N SER A 89 -13.92 18.25 -8.00
CA SER A 89 -13.59 19.60 -8.44
C SER A 89 -13.39 19.68 -9.94
N LYS A 90 -13.71 20.84 -10.50
CA LYS A 90 -13.32 21.18 -11.88
C LYS A 90 -11.85 21.59 -11.87
N CYS A 91 -11.00 20.84 -12.55
CA CYS A 91 -9.60 21.17 -12.68
C CYS A 91 -9.41 22.43 -13.52
N ASN A 92 -8.24 23.06 -13.39
CA ASN A 92 -7.92 24.33 -14.06
C ASN A 92 -7.86 24.19 -15.60
N ASN A 93 -7.75 22.97 -16.11
CA ASN A 93 -7.86 22.68 -17.55
C ASN A 93 -9.30 22.41 -18.00
N GLY A 94 -10.25 22.25 -17.07
CA GLY A 94 -11.69 22.31 -17.33
C GLY A 94 -12.47 21.02 -17.22
N LEU A 95 -11.81 19.91 -16.90
CA LEU A 95 -12.45 18.62 -16.67
C LEU A 95 -12.84 18.49 -15.20
N ILE A 96 -13.75 17.58 -14.91
CA ILE A 96 -14.06 17.19 -13.55
C ILE A 96 -13.14 16.04 -13.14
N ASP A 97 -12.54 16.18 -11.97
CA ASP A 97 -11.78 15.13 -11.30
C ASP A 97 -12.34 14.93 -9.89
N GLY A 98 -12.19 13.72 -9.38
CA GLY A 98 -12.61 13.32 -8.04
C GLY A 98 -11.53 12.51 -7.35
N ALA A 99 -11.42 12.68 -6.03
CA ALA A 99 -10.50 11.91 -5.22
C ALA A 99 -11.12 11.50 -3.88
N THR A 100 -10.62 10.38 -3.37
CA THR A 100 -11.01 9.81 -2.07
C THR A 100 -9.80 9.17 -1.39
N PRO A 101 -9.61 9.35 -0.08
CA PRO A 101 -8.48 8.77 0.62
C PRO A 101 -8.72 7.28 0.87
N ILE A 102 -7.67 6.49 0.74
CA ILE A 102 -7.65 5.09 1.10
C ILE A 102 -7.02 4.98 2.49
N ILE A 103 -7.89 4.88 3.50
CA ILE A 103 -7.51 4.82 4.91
C ILE A 103 -7.88 3.44 5.44
N VAL A 104 -6.91 2.71 5.98
CA VAL A 104 -7.10 1.37 6.57
C VAL A 104 -6.43 1.34 7.94
N ASN A 105 -7.14 0.90 8.98
CA ASN A 105 -6.67 0.93 10.37
C ASN A 105 -6.13 2.31 10.79
N ASP A 106 -6.86 3.38 10.45
CA ASP A 106 -6.51 4.78 10.69
C ASP A 106 -5.21 5.28 10.01
N ILE A 107 -4.60 4.47 9.14
CA ILE A 107 -3.44 4.85 8.33
C ILE A 107 -3.90 5.27 6.93
N HIS A 108 -3.57 6.50 6.53
CA HIS A 108 -3.81 7.00 5.18
C HIS A 108 -2.71 6.48 4.25
N MET A 109 -3.04 5.45 3.47
CA MET A 109 -2.05 4.76 2.63
C MET A 109 -1.93 5.35 1.22
N ALA A 110 -3.04 5.81 0.64
CA ALA A 110 -3.06 6.33 -0.72
C ALA A 110 -4.22 7.31 -0.95
N ASN A 111 -4.15 8.04 -2.05
CA ASN A 111 -5.29 8.75 -2.62
C ASN A 111 -5.69 8.06 -3.93
N LEU A 112 -6.97 7.69 -4.00
CA LEU A 112 -7.57 7.19 -5.22
C LEU A 112 -8.18 8.36 -5.99
N PHE A 113 -7.98 8.36 -7.29
CA PHE A 113 -8.50 9.34 -8.24
C PHE A 113 -9.36 8.65 -9.31
N SER A 114 -10.39 9.36 -9.73
CA SER A 114 -11.11 9.13 -10.98
C SER A 114 -11.45 10.49 -11.58
N GLY A 115 -11.81 10.58 -12.86
CA GLY A 115 -12.07 11.87 -13.47
C GLY A 115 -11.87 11.90 -14.97
N GLN A 116 -11.41 13.04 -15.47
CA GLN A 116 -11.30 13.35 -16.89
C GLN A 116 -12.66 13.20 -17.59
N ILE A 117 -13.69 13.77 -16.97
CA ILE A 117 -15.09 13.72 -17.38
C ILE A 117 -15.71 15.13 -17.39
N PHE A 118 -16.92 15.24 -17.93
CA PHE A 118 -17.78 16.39 -17.74
C PHE A 118 -19.06 15.98 -17.00
N PHE A 119 -19.67 16.91 -16.25
CA PHE A 119 -21.03 16.72 -15.73
C PHE A 119 -22.13 17.28 -16.63
N GLU A 120 -21.76 18.21 -17.49
CA GLU A 120 -22.65 18.91 -18.41
C GLU A 120 -21.91 19.17 -19.73
N GLN A 121 -22.62 19.65 -20.74
CA GLN A 121 -22.00 19.97 -22.03
C GLN A 121 -20.86 21.01 -21.84
N PRO A 122 -19.65 20.76 -22.37
CA PRO A 122 -18.55 21.68 -22.21
C PRO A 122 -18.73 22.94 -23.05
N ASP A 123 -18.23 24.07 -22.52
CA ASP A 123 -18.05 25.30 -23.32
C ASP A 123 -16.92 25.11 -24.34
N LEU A 124 -17.30 24.80 -25.58
CA LEU A 124 -16.36 24.56 -26.67
C LEU A 124 -15.52 25.80 -27.03
N GLU A 125 -16.05 27.01 -26.86
CA GLU A 125 -15.30 28.24 -27.13
C GLU A 125 -14.17 28.45 -26.13
N ARG A 126 -14.42 28.13 -24.85
CA ARG A 126 -13.34 28.09 -23.84
C ARG A 126 -12.24 27.11 -24.24
N PHE A 127 -12.58 25.94 -24.77
CA PHE A 127 -11.58 24.95 -25.20
C PHE A 127 -10.82 25.39 -26.46
N ARG A 128 -11.47 26.04 -27.42
CA ARG A 128 -10.78 26.66 -28.57
C ARG A 128 -9.75 27.70 -28.12
N LYS A 129 -10.16 28.64 -27.27
CA LYS A 129 -9.26 29.66 -26.68
C LYS A 129 -8.12 29.04 -25.89
N GLN A 130 -8.38 27.93 -25.20
CA GLN A 130 -7.36 27.19 -24.46
C GLN A 130 -6.34 26.53 -25.41
N ALA A 131 -6.78 26.03 -26.57
CA ALA A 131 -5.90 25.51 -27.61
C ALA A 131 -4.95 26.60 -28.11
N ASP A 132 -5.47 27.78 -28.42
CA ASP A 132 -4.66 28.93 -28.85
C ASP A 132 -3.69 29.38 -27.74
N LEU A 133 -4.17 29.46 -26.50
CA LEU A 133 -3.37 29.90 -25.34
C LEU A 133 -2.15 29.00 -25.08
N PHE A 134 -2.31 27.70 -25.30
CA PHE A 134 -1.27 26.70 -25.04
C PHE A 134 -0.61 26.17 -26.30
N ASP A 135 -0.92 26.74 -27.48
CA ASP A 135 -0.35 26.36 -28.76
C ASP A 135 -0.54 24.87 -29.07
N TYR A 136 -1.76 24.36 -28.89
CA TYR A 136 -2.12 23.00 -29.27
C TYR A 136 -2.49 22.92 -30.74
N ASP A 137 -2.37 21.72 -31.32
CA ASP A 137 -3.11 21.38 -32.53
C ASP A 137 -4.61 21.47 -32.22
N THR A 138 -5.25 22.54 -32.70
CA THR A 138 -6.65 22.84 -32.40
C THR A 138 -7.60 21.76 -32.90
N GLU A 139 -7.39 21.17 -34.07
CA GLU A 139 -8.28 20.13 -34.59
C GLU A 139 -8.18 18.85 -33.76
N ALA A 140 -6.94 18.39 -33.51
CA ALA A 140 -6.71 17.20 -32.71
C ALA A 140 -7.17 17.40 -31.25
N TYR A 141 -6.96 18.59 -30.69
CA TYR A 141 -7.38 18.93 -29.34
C TYR A 141 -8.90 18.97 -29.20
N MET A 142 -9.60 19.62 -30.12
CA MET A 142 -11.06 19.71 -30.07
C MET A 142 -11.72 18.34 -30.29
N LYS A 143 -11.13 17.46 -31.11
CA LYS A 143 -11.56 16.06 -31.20
C LYS A 143 -11.42 15.35 -29.84
N ALA A 144 -10.27 15.49 -29.18
CA ALA A 144 -10.06 14.90 -27.86
C ALA A 144 -11.01 15.46 -26.79
N VAL A 145 -11.42 16.73 -26.88
CA VAL A 145 -12.46 17.33 -26.01
C VAL A 145 -13.81 16.67 -26.21
N GLN A 146 -14.21 16.41 -27.46
CA GLN A 146 -15.51 15.79 -27.80
C GLN A 146 -15.60 14.32 -27.40
N GLU A 147 -14.47 13.62 -27.25
CA GLU A 147 -14.40 12.22 -26.80
C GLU A 147 -14.51 12.07 -25.27
N VAL A 148 -14.50 13.17 -24.52
CA VAL A 148 -14.70 13.16 -23.07
C VAL A 148 -16.17 12.88 -22.74
N PRO A 149 -16.48 11.89 -21.87
CA PRO A 149 -17.85 11.55 -21.55
C PRO A 149 -18.48 12.60 -20.64
N ILE A 150 -19.77 12.76 -20.82
CA ILE A 150 -20.63 13.53 -19.92
C ILE A 150 -21.37 12.51 -19.05
N VAL A 151 -21.21 12.60 -17.74
CA VAL A 151 -21.77 11.66 -16.76
C VAL A 151 -22.48 12.42 -15.65
N SER A 152 -23.38 11.77 -14.91
CA SER A 152 -23.98 12.41 -13.75
C SER A 152 -23.01 12.47 -12.57
N GLU A 153 -23.19 13.46 -11.68
CA GLU A 153 -22.41 13.52 -10.43
C GLU A 153 -22.66 12.28 -9.54
N ASP A 154 -23.89 11.75 -9.55
CA ASP A 154 -24.26 10.58 -8.74
C ASP A 154 -23.57 9.29 -9.21
N ASP A 155 -23.55 9.04 -10.52
CA ASP A 155 -22.82 7.92 -11.11
C ASP A 155 -21.32 8.03 -10.80
N PHE A 156 -20.77 9.24 -10.88
CA PHE A 156 -19.35 9.46 -10.60
C PHE A 156 -18.99 9.24 -9.13
N ARG A 157 -19.84 9.67 -8.20
CA ARG A 157 -19.69 9.38 -6.77
C ARG A 157 -19.80 7.88 -6.50
N THR A 158 -20.72 7.20 -7.16
CA THR A 158 -20.89 5.74 -7.07
C THR A 158 -19.61 5.01 -7.50
N VAL A 159 -18.99 5.44 -8.60
CA VAL A 159 -17.71 4.90 -9.08
C VAL A 159 -16.58 5.10 -8.07
N LEU A 160 -16.44 6.31 -7.51
CA LEU A 160 -15.41 6.59 -6.50
C LEU A 160 -15.61 5.74 -5.24
N HIS A 161 -16.85 5.59 -4.77
CA HIS A 161 -17.16 4.71 -3.66
C HIS A 161 -16.85 3.25 -3.95
N PHE A 162 -17.18 2.76 -5.16
CA PHE A 162 -16.87 1.39 -5.57
C PHE A 162 -15.36 1.13 -5.57
N LEU A 163 -14.59 1.98 -6.25
CA LEU A 163 -13.14 1.84 -6.35
C LEU A 163 -12.46 1.98 -4.97
N SER A 164 -12.98 2.88 -4.11
CA SER A 164 -12.50 3.03 -2.73
C SER A 164 -12.71 1.74 -1.93
N ARG A 165 -13.91 1.16 -1.99
CA ARG A 165 -14.22 -0.11 -1.33
C ARG A 165 -13.35 -1.25 -1.85
N LEU A 166 -13.19 -1.37 -3.17
CA LEU A 166 -12.30 -2.37 -3.79
C LEU A 166 -10.87 -2.25 -3.26
N SER A 167 -10.34 -1.02 -3.21
CA SER A 167 -8.98 -0.75 -2.74
C SER A 167 -8.83 -1.09 -1.26
N ILE A 168 -9.74 -0.61 -0.41
CA ILE A 168 -9.74 -0.88 1.04
C ILE A 168 -9.84 -2.38 1.32
N THR A 169 -10.72 -3.10 0.62
CA THR A 169 -10.87 -4.55 0.78
C THR A 169 -9.57 -5.27 0.39
N THR A 170 -8.98 -4.93 -0.75
CA THR A 170 -7.74 -5.56 -1.23
C THR A 170 -6.58 -5.33 -0.25
N ILE A 171 -6.42 -4.10 0.22
CA ILE A 171 -5.38 -3.70 1.20
C ILE A 171 -5.62 -4.39 2.54
N SER A 172 -6.87 -4.39 3.02
CA SER A 172 -7.23 -5.04 4.28
C SER A 172 -6.93 -6.54 4.26
N THR A 173 -7.27 -7.23 3.16
CA THR A 173 -6.91 -8.64 2.95
C THR A 173 -5.39 -8.85 2.94
N GLY A 174 -4.64 -7.95 2.30
CA GLY A 174 -3.18 -7.96 2.33
C GLY A 174 -2.60 -7.85 3.75
N LEU A 175 -3.11 -6.91 4.55
CA LEU A 175 -2.69 -6.74 5.95
C LEU A 175 -3.03 -7.97 6.79
N HIS A 176 -4.23 -8.53 6.62
CA HIS A 176 -4.63 -9.76 7.30
C HIS A 176 -3.72 -10.94 6.94
N ARG A 177 -3.26 -11.04 5.69
CA ARG A 177 -2.29 -12.06 5.25
C ARG A 177 -0.95 -11.90 5.97
N ILE A 178 -0.38 -10.69 6.01
CA ILE A 178 0.89 -10.41 6.70
C ILE A 178 0.78 -10.74 8.19
N ALA A 179 -0.26 -10.23 8.85
CA ALA A 179 -0.54 -10.50 10.25
C ALA A 179 -0.66 -12.00 10.57
N SER A 180 -1.28 -12.76 9.67
CA SER A 180 -1.43 -14.21 9.83
C SER A 180 -0.09 -14.93 9.67
N GLN A 181 0.76 -14.50 8.73
CA GLN A 181 2.11 -15.05 8.56
C GLN A 181 3.02 -14.77 9.75
N GLU A 182 2.93 -13.58 10.36
CA GLU A 182 3.69 -13.26 11.58
C GLU A 182 3.27 -14.13 12.77
N LYS A 183 1.95 -14.35 12.95
CA LYS A 183 1.46 -15.29 13.98
C LYS A 183 1.96 -16.70 13.76
N ILE A 184 1.98 -17.19 12.51
CA ILE A 184 2.55 -18.51 12.19
C ILE A 184 4.03 -18.56 12.59
N LYS A 185 4.83 -17.54 12.27
CA LYS A 185 6.25 -17.47 12.67
C LYS A 185 6.44 -17.55 14.19
N ILE A 186 5.61 -16.85 14.96
CA ILE A 186 5.65 -16.90 16.43
C ILE A 186 5.26 -18.28 16.94
N LEU A 187 4.20 -18.88 16.38
CA LEU A 187 3.73 -20.21 16.76
C LEU A 187 4.75 -21.30 16.40
N SER A 188 5.44 -21.19 15.27
CA SER A 188 6.56 -22.07 14.91
C SER A 188 7.80 -21.88 15.82
N GLY A 189 7.87 -20.78 16.57
CA GLY A 189 8.90 -20.55 17.58
C GLY A 189 8.59 -21.14 18.96
N LEU A 190 7.37 -21.63 19.19
CA LEU A 190 7.01 -22.30 20.43
C LEU A 190 7.49 -23.74 20.40
N LEU A 191 8.63 -24.01 21.04
CA LEU A 191 9.18 -25.35 21.18
C LEU A 191 8.46 -26.07 22.34
N PRO A 192 7.65 -27.10 22.08
CA PRO A 192 6.97 -27.84 23.14
C PRO A 192 8.02 -28.63 23.95
N ILE A 193 8.25 -28.21 25.19
CA ILE A 193 9.19 -28.88 26.10
C ILE A 193 8.48 -29.78 27.10
N CYS A 194 9.13 -30.87 27.51
CA CYS A 194 8.69 -31.67 28.64
C CYS A 194 8.92 -30.87 29.92
N SER A 195 7.87 -30.61 30.71
CA SER A 195 7.99 -29.84 31.94
C SER A 195 8.96 -30.46 32.96
N SER A 196 9.13 -31.78 32.94
CA SER A 196 10.01 -32.53 33.83
C SER A 196 11.47 -32.56 33.35
N CYS A 197 11.72 -33.07 32.13
CA CYS A 197 13.09 -33.31 31.65
C CYS A 197 13.61 -32.30 30.61
N LYS A 198 12.80 -31.30 30.24
CA LYS A 198 13.13 -30.19 29.31
C LYS A 198 13.48 -30.59 27.87
N LYS A 199 13.35 -31.87 27.50
CA LYS A 199 13.41 -32.32 26.10
C LYS A 199 12.39 -31.58 25.25
N ILE A 200 12.73 -31.31 24.00
CA ILE A 200 11.84 -30.70 23.00
C ILE A 200 11.16 -31.80 22.20
N ARG A 201 9.85 -31.69 21.97
CA ARG A 201 9.13 -32.55 21.04
C ARG A 201 9.21 -31.97 19.64
N ASP A 202 9.72 -32.75 18.69
CA ASP A 202 9.80 -32.35 17.28
C ASP A 202 8.47 -32.54 16.53
N ASP A 203 8.46 -32.12 15.26
CA ASP A 203 7.27 -32.18 14.39
C ASP A 203 6.81 -33.61 14.08
N LYS A 204 7.68 -34.61 14.27
CA LYS A 204 7.35 -36.03 14.13
C LYS A 204 6.85 -36.65 15.44
N GLY A 205 6.86 -35.87 16.53
CA GLY A 205 6.43 -36.29 17.86
C GLY A 205 7.51 -36.93 18.72
N TYR A 206 8.77 -36.97 18.28
CA TYR A 206 9.88 -37.52 19.07
C TYR A 206 10.44 -36.49 20.06
N TRP A 207 10.91 -36.99 21.20
CA TRP A 207 11.48 -36.16 22.27
C TRP A 207 13.01 -36.13 22.19
N ASN A 208 13.55 -34.99 21.79
CA ASN A 208 14.97 -34.75 21.59
C ASN A 208 15.57 -33.93 22.73
N GLN A 209 16.87 -34.10 22.99
CA GLN A 209 17.60 -33.19 23.86
C GLN A 209 17.65 -31.80 23.22
N ILE A 210 17.62 -30.76 24.06
CA ILE A 210 17.53 -29.38 23.58
C ILE A 210 18.72 -29.00 22.69
N GLU A 211 19.91 -29.46 23.05
CA GLU A 211 21.15 -29.18 22.34
C GLU A 211 21.13 -29.81 20.94
N VAL A 212 20.65 -31.06 20.85
CA VAL A 212 20.50 -31.78 19.58
C VAL A 212 19.48 -31.06 18.69
N TYR A 213 18.32 -30.74 19.25
CA TYR A 213 17.26 -30.08 18.50
C TYR A 213 17.71 -28.72 17.96
N ILE A 214 18.33 -27.87 18.78
CA ILE A 214 18.79 -26.53 18.35
C ILE A 214 19.92 -26.63 17.33
N ARG A 215 20.87 -27.55 17.49
CA ARG A 215 21.95 -27.75 16.52
C ARG A 215 21.42 -28.20 15.15
N ASP A 216 20.43 -29.08 15.14
CA ASP A 216 19.88 -29.63 13.88
C ASP A 216 18.94 -28.64 13.17
N HIS A 217 18.43 -27.61 13.86
CA HIS A 217 17.45 -26.65 13.34
C HIS A 217 17.94 -25.19 13.32
N SER A 218 19.23 -24.94 13.57
CA SER A 218 19.82 -23.60 13.52
C SER A 218 21.32 -23.65 13.18
N LEU A 219 21.95 -22.49 13.05
CA LEU A 219 23.41 -22.38 12.88
C LEU A 219 24.18 -22.36 14.22
N ALA A 220 23.52 -22.64 15.34
CA ALA A 220 24.14 -22.58 16.66
C ALA A 220 24.97 -23.83 16.97
N GLU A 221 26.17 -23.62 17.53
CA GLU A 221 27.02 -24.67 18.08
C GLU A 221 27.13 -24.54 19.61
N PHE A 222 27.14 -25.67 20.32
CA PHE A 222 27.25 -25.70 21.78
C PHE A 222 28.66 -26.07 22.23
N SER A 223 29.25 -25.23 23.08
CA SER A 223 30.42 -25.59 23.87
C SER A 223 29.99 -26.05 25.27
N HIS A 224 30.75 -26.98 25.86
CA HIS A 224 30.45 -27.48 27.20
C HIS A 224 31.29 -26.73 28.23
N SER A 225 30.63 -26.15 29.22
CA SER A 225 31.26 -25.55 30.39
C SER A 225 30.41 -25.84 31.63
N ILE A 226 31.01 -25.73 32.82
CA ILE A 226 30.29 -25.88 34.09
C ILE A 226 30.16 -24.49 34.71
N CYS A 227 28.92 -24.05 34.97
CA CYS A 227 28.69 -22.74 35.57
C CYS A 227 29.21 -22.70 37.03
N PRO A 228 29.52 -21.52 37.59
CA PRO A 228 30.08 -21.41 38.94
C PRO A 228 29.26 -22.11 40.03
N ASP A 229 27.93 -22.06 39.93
CA ASP A 229 27.03 -22.69 40.91
C ASP A 229 27.09 -24.21 40.84
N CYS A 230 27.06 -24.77 39.63
CA CYS A 230 27.23 -26.20 39.41
C CYS A 230 28.60 -26.68 39.85
N THR A 231 29.65 -25.90 39.61
CA THR A 231 30.99 -26.26 40.09
C THR A 231 31.05 -26.31 41.61
N LYS A 232 30.58 -25.28 42.32
CA LYS A 232 30.57 -25.28 43.79
C LYS A 232 29.83 -26.50 44.36
N LYS A 233 28.78 -26.93 43.66
CA LYS A 233 27.97 -28.09 44.07
C LYS A 233 28.66 -29.42 43.77
N LEU A 234 29.26 -29.57 42.60
CA LEU A 234 29.84 -30.84 42.14
C LEU A 234 31.29 -31.05 42.60
N TYR A 235 32.01 -29.95 42.82
CA TYR A 235 33.41 -29.91 43.17
C TYR A 235 33.66 -28.88 44.30
N PRO A 236 33.02 -29.04 45.47
CA PRO A 236 33.11 -28.06 46.56
C PRO A 236 34.54 -27.86 47.07
N ASP A 237 35.40 -28.86 46.94
CA ASP A 237 36.79 -28.85 47.43
C ASP A 237 37.80 -28.31 46.40
N LEU A 238 37.38 -28.08 45.14
CA LEU A 238 38.23 -27.54 44.09
C LEU A 238 38.00 -26.04 43.93
N ASP A 239 38.97 -25.24 44.36
CA ASP A 239 38.96 -23.78 44.26
C ASP A 239 39.28 -23.30 42.82
N ILE A 240 38.42 -23.64 41.88
CA ILE A 240 38.63 -23.41 40.43
C ILE A 240 38.42 -21.97 39.96
N HIS A 241 38.07 -21.05 40.88
CA HIS A 241 37.86 -19.63 40.57
C HIS A 241 39.00 -18.74 41.08
N LYS A 242 40.08 -19.31 41.62
CA LYS A 242 41.33 -18.56 41.82
C LYS A 242 41.81 -18.03 40.47
N LYS A 243 41.67 -16.72 40.24
CA LYS A 243 42.37 -16.04 39.14
C LYS A 243 43.85 -16.38 39.26
N LYS A 244 44.45 -16.89 38.19
CA LYS A 244 45.92 -16.96 38.09
C LYS A 244 46.43 -15.54 38.37
N SER A 245 47.19 -15.39 39.45
CA SER A 245 48.12 -14.28 39.61
C SER A 245 49.23 -14.51 38.60
N ASP A 246 49.27 -13.64 37.58
CA ASP A 246 50.29 -13.43 36.53
C ASP A 246 51.18 -14.61 36.11
#